data_AF-A0A965D2D0-F1
#
_entry.id   AF-A0A965D2D0-F1
#
_cell.length_a   1.000
_cell.length_b   1.000
_cell.length_c   1.000
_cell.angle_alpha   90.00
_cell.angle_beta   90.00
_cell.angle_gamma   90.00
#
_symmetry.space_group_name_H-M   'P 1'
#
loop_
_entity.id
_entity.type
_entity.pdbx_description
1 polymer ?
#
loop_
_entity_poly.entity_id
_entity_poly.type
_entity_poly.pdbx_seq_one_letter_code
_entity_poly.pdbx_strand_id
1 'polypeptide(L)'
;MSRNPVKEIGWGKVSVAESAEAQRWFGHAAPAFRSFHWHGETFSIPPGAQRLLWSAHCGNQAFSLGNSLGMQCHIEMTPEMIASWCESGAREIVRSADSPGVQHGVEITADLDARLRGLHAVADGVYARWIENLRR
;
A
#
# COMPACT_ATOMS: atom_id res chain seq x y z
N MET A 1 -3.15 -5.41 -16.28
CA MET A 1 -3.75 -5.66 -14.95
C MET A 1 -4.47 -7.00 -14.99
N SER A 2 -4.51 -7.71 -13.87
CA SER A 2 -5.18 -9.00 -13.72
C SER A 2 -5.80 -9.11 -12.33
N ARG A 3 -6.71 -10.06 -12.12
CA ARG A 3 -7.25 -10.36 -10.79
C ARG A 3 -6.12 -10.85 -9.87
N ASN A 4 -6.06 -10.33 -8.64
CA ASN A 4 -5.20 -10.86 -7.59
C ASN A 4 -5.89 -12.07 -6.93
N PRO A 5 -5.20 -13.17 -6.59
CA PRO A 5 -5.83 -14.34 -5.99
C PRO A 5 -6.52 -14.06 -4.65
N VAL A 6 -5.98 -13.12 -3.87
CA VAL A 6 -6.52 -12.69 -2.59
C VAL A 6 -6.90 -11.22 -2.68
N LYS A 7 -8.10 -10.87 -2.24
CA LYS A 7 -8.54 -9.48 -2.17
C LYS A 7 -7.96 -8.86 -0.90
N GLU A 8 -7.47 -7.63 -0.99
CA GLU A 8 -6.92 -6.91 0.16
C GLU A 8 -7.78 -5.68 0.43
N ILE A 9 -8.44 -5.66 1.61
CA ILE A 9 -9.22 -4.52 2.10
C ILE A 9 -8.87 -4.30 3.57
N GLY A 10 -8.34 -3.12 3.88
CA GLY A 10 -7.90 -2.74 5.22
C GLY A 10 -6.38 -2.70 5.37
N TRP A 11 -5.89 -2.97 6.56
CA TRP A 11 -4.48 -2.78 6.91
C TRP A 11 -3.65 -4.07 6.75
N GLY A 12 -2.63 -4.03 5.89
CA GLY A 12 -1.76 -5.16 5.58
C GLY A 12 -0.28 -4.83 5.75
N LYS A 13 0.52 -5.84 6.11
CA LYS A 13 1.99 -5.70 6.11
C LYS A 13 2.50 -5.75 4.68
N VAL A 14 3.33 -4.79 4.32
CA VAL A 14 4.13 -4.79 3.09
C VAL A 14 5.61 -4.86 3.42
N SER A 15 6.34 -5.67 2.67
CA SER A 15 7.77 -5.87 2.78
C SER A 15 8.48 -5.05 1.72
N VAL A 16 9.58 -4.41 2.12
CA VAL A 16 10.48 -3.69 1.22
C VAL A 16 11.41 -4.70 0.55
N ALA A 17 11.55 -4.62 -0.77
CA ALA A 17 12.48 -5.49 -1.48
C ALA A 17 13.95 -5.18 -1.09
N GLU A 18 14.83 -6.17 -1.25
CA GLU A 18 16.26 -6.03 -0.92
C GLU A 18 17.07 -5.35 -2.04
N SER A 19 16.40 -4.74 -3.02
CA SER A 19 17.07 -4.00 -4.10
C SER A 19 17.49 -2.60 -3.64
N ALA A 20 18.59 -2.09 -4.22
CA ALA A 20 19.05 -0.73 -3.96
C ALA A 20 17.97 0.32 -4.26
N GLU A 21 17.16 0.11 -5.29
CA GLU A 21 16.05 1.01 -5.64
C GLU A 21 14.92 0.97 -4.60
N ALA A 22 14.59 -0.20 -4.05
CA ALA A 22 13.62 -0.29 -2.96
C ALA A 22 14.13 0.40 -1.69
N GLN A 23 15.40 0.21 -1.34
CA GLN A 23 16.04 0.92 -0.23
C GLN A 23 16.12 2.43 -0.49
N ARG A 24 16.28 2.84 -1.75
CA ARG A 24 16.30 4.26 -2.15
C ARG A 24 14.97 4.97 -1.90
N TRP A 25 13.84 4.28 -2.07
CA TRP A 25 12.49 4.82 -1.89
C TRP A 25 11.91 4.59 -0.49
N PHE A 26 12.16 3.42 0.09
CA PHE A 26 11.51 2.93 1.30
C PHE A 26 12.50 2.48 2.38
N GLY A 27 13.78 2.82 2.27
CA GLY A 27 14.81 2.40 3.23
C GLY A 27 14.55 2.90 4.66
N HIS A 28 13.90 4.06 4.81
CA HIS A 28 13.47 4.57 6.12
C HIS A 28 12.35 3.73 6.77
N ALA A 29 11.64 2.93 5.98
CA ALA A 29 10.55 2.06 6.40
C ALA A 29 10.89 0.56 6.26
N ALA A 30 12.15 0.24 5.97
CA ALA A 30 12.62 -1.14 5.86
C ALA A 30 12.72 -1.82 7.24
N PRO A 31 12.59 -3.16 7.32
CA PRO A 31 12.38 -4.09 6.21
C PRO A 31 10.90 -4.21 5.79
N ALA A 32 9.97 -3.68 6.58
CA ALA A 32 8.54 -3.77 6.33
C ALA A 32 7.78 -2.71 7.14
N PHE A 33 6.61 -2.33 6.63
CA PHE A 33 5.68 -1.44 7.31
C PHE A 33 4.24 -1.89 7.06
N ARG A 34 3.29 -1.22 7.71
CA ARG A 34 1.85 -1.46 7.52
C ARG A 34 1.31 -0.40 6.57
N SER A 35 0.67 -0.83 5.48
CA SER A 35 -0.02 0.04 4.53
C SER A 35 -1.52 -0.25 4.50
N PHE A 36 -2.27 0.65 3.87
CA PHE A 36 -3.69 0.47 3.65
C PHE A 36 -3.95 -0.10 2.24
N HIS A 37 -4.94 -0.99 2.12
CA HIS A 37 -5.26 -1.68 0.88
C HIS A 37 -6.76 -1.59 0.61
N TRP A 38 -7.12 -1.43 -0.66
CA TRP A 38 -8.50 -1.60 -1.12
C TRP A 38 -8.52 -2.02 -2.60
N HIS A 39 -8.13 -3.27 -2.88
CA HIS A 39 -8.03 -3.77 -4.25
C HIS A 39 -8.31 -5.27 -4.38
N GLY A 40 -8.85 -5.69 -5.52
CA GLY A 40 -8.97 -7.10 -5.92
C GLY A 40 -8.09 -7.49 -7.11
N GLU A 41 -7.46 -6.51 -7.73
CA GLU A 41 -6.60 -6.62 -8.89
C GLU A 41 -5.13 -6.45 -8.50
N THR A 42 -4.26 -6.77 -9.43
CA THR A 42 -2.83 -6.49 -9.35
C THR A 42 -2.30 -6.13 -10.75
N PHE A 43 -1.08 -5.64 -10.79
CA PHE A 43 -0.36 -5.36 -12.02
C PHE A 43 0.88 -6.25 -12.15
N SER A 44 1.33 -6.45 -13.39
CA SER A 44 2.68 -6.95 -13.67
C SER A 44 3.67 -5.79 -13.58
N ILE A 45 4.91 -6.07 -13.17
CA ILE A 45 5.98 -5.07 -13.21
C ILE A 45 6.25 -4.72 -14.69
N PRO A 46 6.18 -3.43 -15.09
CA PRO A 46 6.47 -3.03 -16.46
C PRO A 46 7.91 -3.36 -16.86
N PRO A 47 8.21 -3.61 -18.14
CA PRO A 47 9.59 -3.75 -18.61
C PRO A 47 10.45 -2.55 -18.21
N GLY A 48 11.62 -2.80 -17.64
CA GLY A 48 12.54 -1.76 -17.15
C GLY A 48 12.19 -1.18 -15.77
N ALA A 49 11.04 -1.52 -15.19
CA ALA A 49 10.68 -1.12 -13.85
C ALA A 49 11.26 -2.07 -12.79
N GLN A 50 11.44 -1.58 -11.57
CA GLN A 50 11.88 -2.39 -10.44
C GLN A 50 10.78 -2.50 -9.40
N ARG A 51 10.50 -3.73 -8.94
CA ARG A 51 9.61 -3.98 -7.80
C ARG A 51 10.23 -3.41 -6.54
N LEU A 52 9.44 -2.66 -5.78
CA LEU A 52 9.85 -2.03 -4.53
C LEU A 52 9.20 -2.66 -3.30
N LEU A 53 7.91 -2.99 -3.40
CA LEU A 53 7.13 -3.54 -2.31
C LEU A 53 6.40 -4.82 -2.74
N TRP A 54 6.21 -5.71 -1.78
CA TRP A 54 5.39 -6.92 -1.92
C TRP A 54 4.71 -7.27 -0.59
N SER A 55 3.71 -8.15 -0.62
CA SER A 55 3.00 -8.65 0.56
C SER A 55 2.75 -10.16 0.43
N ALA A 56 2.23 -10.78 1.49
CA ALA A 56 1.87 -12.19 1.45
C ALA A 56 0.72 -12.50 0.45
N HIS A 57 -0.12 -11.50 0.14
CA HIS A 57 -1.33 -11.67 -0.67
C HIS A 57 -1.24 -11.03 -2.06
N CYS A 58 -0.31 -10.09 -2.25
CA CYS A 58 -0.01 -9.48 -3.54
C CYS A 58 1.51 -9.30 -3.71
N GLY A 59 2.07 -9.96 -4.72
CA GLY A 59 3.51 -9.93 -4.99
C GLY A 59 4.03 -8.62 -5.59
N ASN A 60 3.14 -7.74 -6.08
CA ASN A 60 3.49 -6.47 -6.70
C ASN A 60 2.71 -5.33 -6.03
N GLN A 61 3.26 -4.77 -4.97
CA GLN A 61 2.63 -3.68 -4.21
C GLN A 61 3.12 -2.30 -4.63
N ALA A 62 4.35 -2.19 -5.14
CA ALA A 62 4.86 -0.97 -5.75
C ALA A 62 6.01 -1.25 -6.72
N PHE A 63 6.21 -0.35 -7.69
CA PHE A 63 7.36 -0.32 -8.58
C PHE A 63 7.84 1.11 -8.85
N SER A 64 9.11 1.27 -9.23
CA SER A 64 9.59 2.51 -9.87
C SER A 64 10.02 2.27 -11.31
N LEU A 65 9.90 3.32 -12.14
CA LEU A 65 10.45 3.40 -13.48
C LEU A 65 11.00 4.82 -13.67
N GLY A 66 12.32 4.98 -13.59
CA GLY A 66 12.94 6.30 -13.51
C GLY A 66 12.47 7.07 -12.27
N ASN A 67 11.88 8.25 -12.47
CA ASN A 67 11.34 9.08 -11.40
C ASN A 67 9.84 8.81 -11.10
N SER A 68 9.23 7.87 -11.82
CA SER A 68 7.83 7.52 -11.63
C SER A 68 7.69 6.41 -10.59
N LEU A 69 6.73 6.55 -9.69
CA LEU A 69 6.36 5.56 -8.68
C LEU A 69 4.93 5.08 -8.94
N GLY A 70 4.74 3.77 -9.06
CA GLY A 70 3.43 3.12 -9.14
C GLY A 70 3.16 2.31 -7.88
N MET A 71 1.97 2.46 -7.29
CA MET A 71 1.60 1.80 -6.03
C MET A 71 0.21 1.17 -6.13
N GLN A 72 0.08 -0.03 -5.55
CA GLN A 72 -1.19 -0.73 -5.37
C GLN A 72 -1.79 -0.44 -3.97
N CYS A 73 -0.94 -0.32 -2.95
CA CYS A 73 -1.32 0.09 -1.62
C CYS A 73 -1.40 1.62 -1.49
N HIS A 74 -2.13 2.07 -0.47
CA HIS A 74 -2.37 3.47 -0.14
C HIS A 74 -1.54 3.88 1.07
N ILE A 75 -0.73 4.92 0.89
CA ILE A 75 0.06 5.56 1.95
C ILE A 75 -0.45 6.97 2.30
N GLU A 76 -1.40 7.48 1.51
CA GLU A 76 -1.97 8.82 1.57
C GLU A 76 -3.19 8.94 2.50
N MET A 77 -3.61 7.84 3.12
CA MET A 77 -4.92 7.77 3.78
C MET A 77 -5.05 8.76 4.94
N THR A 78 -6.24 9.33 5.10
CA THR A 78 -6.65 10.11 6.29
C THR A 78 -7.79 9.40 7.03
N PRO A 79 -8.12 9.79 8.28
CA PRO A 79 -9.28 9.24 8.98
C PRO A 79 -10.59 9.40 8.20
N GLU A 80 -10.79 10.55 7.57
CA GLU A 80 -11.99 10.88 6.80
C GLU A 80 -12.09 10.03 5.52
N MET A 81 -10.96 9.83 4.84
CA MET A 81 -10.90 8.94 3.67
C MET A 81 -11.24 7.51 4.07
N ILE A 82 -10.66 7.00 5.15
CA ILE A 82 -10.93 5.64 5.63
C ILE A 82 -12.41 5.48 6.02
N ALA A 83 -12.98 6.45 6.74
CA ALA A 83 -14.40 6.44 7.09
C ALA A 83 -15.29 6.42 5.83
N SER A 84 -15.00 7.29 4.87
CA SER A 84 -15.74 7.37 3.60
C SER A 84 -15.64 6.08 2.79
N TRP A 85 -14.48 5.43 2.77
CA TRP A 85 -14.27 4.17 2.06
C TRP A 85 -14.99 3.01 2.77
N CYS A 86 -14.93 2.95 4.10
CA CYS A 86 -15.70 1.98 4.88
C CYS A 86 -17.21 2.10 4.64
N GLU A 87 -17.74 3.32 4.56
CA GLU A 87 -19.15 3.55 4.27
C GLU A 87 -19.51 3.12 2.84
N SER A 88 -18.79 3.67 1.84
CA SER A 88 -19.07 3.42 0.43
C SER A 88 -18.86 1.95 0.03
N GLY A 89 -17.87 1.32 0.66
CA GLY A 89 -17.45 -0.05 0.40
C GLY A 89 -18.00 -1.08 1.38
N ALA A 90 -18.92 -0.73 2.28
CA ALA A 90 -19.47 -1.65 3.30
C ALA A 90 -20.01 -2.96 2.68
N ARG A 91 -20.72 -2.86 1.55
CA ARG A 91 -21.23 -4.04 0.84
C ARG A 91 -20.11 -4.88 0.22
N GLU A 92 -19.02 -4.26 -0.20
CA GLU A 92 -17.87 -4.97 -0.76
C GLU A 92 -17.11 -5.74 0.31
N ILE A 93 -16.91 -5.15 1.49
CA ILE A 93 -16.35 -5.82 2.67
C ILE A 93 -17.18 -7.08 2.97
N VAL A 94 -18.50 -6.94 3.10
CA VAL A 94 -19.38 -8.09 3.41
C VAL A 94 -19.31 -9.17 2.33
N ARG A 95 -19.35 -8.81 1.04
CA ARG A 95 -19.25 -9.78 -0.07
C ARG A 95 -17.89 -10.48 -0.17
N SER A 96 -16.85 -9.90 0.42
CA SER A 96 -15.48 -10.39 0.30
C SER A 96 -14.92 -10.94 1.62
N ALA A 97 -15.77 -11.10 2.65
CA ALA A 97 -15.36 -11.45 4.01
C ALA A 97 -14.64 -12.80 4.11
N ASP A 98 -14.88 -13.72 3.18
CA ASP A 98 -14.18 -15.02 3.13
C ASP A 98 -12.72 -14.90 2.64
N SER A 99 -12.32 -13.74 2.12
CA SER A 99 -10.95 -13.51 1.66
C SER A 99 -10.03 -13.20 2.85
N PRO A 100 -8.89 -13.89 3.01
CA PRO A 100 -8.02 -13.71 4.18
C PRO A 100 -7.35 -12.33 4.27
N GLY A 101 -7.38 -11.54 3.18
CA GLY A 101 -6.87 -10.17 3.14
C GLY A 101 -7.93 -9.10 3.41
N VAL A 102 -9.18 -9.47 3.74
CA VAL A 102 -10.28 -8.52 3.96
C VAL A 102 -10.58 -8.39 5.46
N GLN A 103 -10.51 -7.17 5.96
CA GLN A 103 -10.89 -6.79 7.32
C GLN A 103 -12.33 -6.29 7.39
N HIS A 104 -13.01 -6.56 8.49
CA HIS A 104 -14.30 -5.93 8.81
C HIS A 104 -14.11 -4.46 9.19
N GLY A 105 -15.18 -3.65 9.07
CA GLY A 105 -15.11 -2.20 9.34
C GLY A 105 -14.59 -1.84 10.75
N VAL A 106 -14.91 -2.65 11.77
CA VAL A 106 -14.40 -2.46 13.14
C VAL A 106 -12.89 -2.71 13.23
N GLU A 107 -12.36 -3.68 12.47
CA GLU A 107 -10.93 -3.98 12.45
C GLU A 107 -10.15 -2.92 11.66
N ILE A 108 -10.76 -2.37 10.60
CA ILE A 108 -10.20 -1.28 9.80
C ILE A 108 -10.02 -0.01 10.64
N THR A 109 -10.99 0.31 11.49
CA THR A 109 -11.00 1.53 12.32
C THR A 109 -10.35 1.37 13.69
N ALA A 110 -9.98 0.14 14.09
CA ALA A 110 -9.23 -0.09 15.32
C ALA A 110 -7.83 0.55 15.27
N ASP A 111 -7.41 1.18 16.38
CA ASP A 111 -6.11 1.85 16.55
C ASP A 111 -5.77 2.86 15.43
N LEU A 112 -6.79 3.49 14.85
CA LEU A 112 -6.68 4.27 13.62
C LEU A 112 -5.59 5.34 13.70
N ASP A 113 -5.56 6.12 14.79
CA ASP A 113 -4.55 7.17 14.99
C ASP A 113 -3.12 6.63 15.00
N ALA A 114 -2.90 5.49 15.65
CA ALA A 114 -1.57 4.88 15.71
C ALA A 114 -1.15 4.33 14.35
N ARG A 115 -2.07 3.71 13.61
CA ARG A 115 -1.82 3.19 12.26
C ARG A 115 -1.53 4.30 11.28
N LEU A 116 -2.29 5.40 11.34
CA LEU A 116 -2.09 6.57 10.50
C LEU A 116 -0.77 7.27 10.80
N ARG A 117 -0.38 7.44 12.07
CA ARG A 117 0.95 7.99 12.41
C ARG A 117 2.08 7.20 11.75
N GLY A 118 1.99 5.86 11.79
CA GLY A 118 2.96 5.00 11.11
C GLY A 118 2.93 5.15 9.60
N LEU A 119 1.73 5.20 9.00
CA LEU A 119 1.55 5.35 7.56
C LEU A 119 2.08 6.71 7.04
N HIS A 120 1.77 7.80 7.75
CA HIS A 120 2.19 9.14 7.38
C HIS A 120 3.71 9.31 7.46
N ALA A 121 4.37 8.72 8.46
CA ALA A 121 5.83 8.71 8.51
C ALA A 121 6.46 8.02 7.28
N VAL A 122 5.81 6.98 6.74
CA VAL A 122 6.24 6.35 5.49
C VAL A 122 6.00 7.30 4.31
N ALA A 123 4.80 7.87 4.22
CA ALA A 123 4.41 8.79 3.16
C ALA A 123 5.33 10.01 3.07
N ASP A 124 5.65 10.63 4.21
CA ASP A 124 6.54 11.79 4.29
C ASP A 124 7.93 11.47 3.70
N GLY A 125 8.51 10.32 4.04
CA GLY A 125 9.80 9.92 3.49
C GLY A 125 9.75 9.62 1.98
N VAL A 126 8.66 9.00 1.50
CA VAL A 126 8.46 8.75 0.06
C VAL A 126 8.28 10.06 -0.70
N TYR A 127 7.47 10.99 -0.19
CA TYR A 127 7.20 12.28 -0.83
C TYR A 127 8.43 13.18 -0.82
N ALA A 128 9.19 13.23 0.28
CA ALA A 128 10.48 13.93 0.34
C ALA A 128 11.41 13.43 -0.76
N ARG A 129 11.52 12.10 -0.91
CA ARG A 129 12.35 11.48 -1.95
C ARG A 129 11.86 11.78 -3.36
N TRP A 130 10.55 11.76 -3.57
CA TRP A 130 9.96 12.09 -4.86
C TRP A 130 10.27 13.54 -5.25
N ILE A 131 10.10 14.50 -4.33
CA ILE A 131 10.38 15.93 -4.54
C ILE A 131 11.87 16.17 -4.85
N GLU A 132 12.79 15.50 -4.15
CA GLU A 132 14.23 15.59 -4.46
C GLU A 132 14.56 15.25 -5.91
N ASN A 133 13.83 14.31 -6.51
CA ASN A 133 14.05 13.86 -7.89
C ASN A 133 13.49 14.82 -8.94
N LEU A 134 12.59 15.73 -8.55
CA LEU A 134 12.03 16.77 -9.43
C LEU A 134 12.97 17.98 -9.57
N ARG A 135 13.93 18.13 -8.66
CA ARG A 135 14.88 19.26 -8.63
C ARG A 135 16.15 19.02 -9.47
N ARG A 136 16.21 17.90 -10.18
CA ARG A 136 17.31 17.51 -11.08
C ARG A 136 16.83 17.56 -12.53
#